data_AF-A0A218P001-F1
#
_entry.id   AF-A0A218P001-F1
#
_cell.length_a   1.000
_cell.length_b   1.000
_cell.length_c   1.000
_cell.angle_alpha   90.00
_cell.angle_beta   90.00
_cell.angle_gamma   90.00
#
_symmetry.space_group_name_H-M   'P 1'
#
loop_
_entity.id
_entity.type
_entity.pdbx_description
1 polymer ?
#
loop_
_entity_poly.entity_id
_entity_poly.type
_entity_poly.pdbx_seq_one_letter_code
_entity_poly.pdbx_strand_id
1 'polypeptide(L)' 'MKPSEIREMSIEEIDEKLRELRLELAKERGVLTMGASLENPMVIRNLRRDIARLLTIKKEKLREKR' A
#
# COMPACT_ATOMS: atom_id res chain seq x y z
N MET A 1 -1.66 -7.67 -2.66
CA MET A 1 -1.74 -8.12 -1.24
C MET A 1 -3.07 -8.81 -0.95
N LYS A 2 -3.09 -9.92 -0.19
CA LYS A 2 -4.35 -10.57 0.23
C LYS A 2 -4.89 -9.94 1.51
N PRO A 3 -6.21 -9.75 1.67
CA PRO A 3 -6.79 -9.18 2.89
C PRO A 3 -6.50 -10.00 4.15
N SER A 4 -6.40 -11.33 4.04
CA SER A 4 -6.13 -12.22 5.18
C SER A 4 -4.79 -11.92 5.84
N GLU A 5 -3.73 -11.77 5.02
CA GLU A 5 -2.37 -11.45 5.47
C GLU A 5 -2.35 -10.11 6.23
N ILE A 6 -3.08 -9.11 5.74
CA ILE A 6 -3.15 -7.79 6.38
C ILE A 6 -3.86 -7.85 7.73
N ARG A 7 -4.85 -8.74 7.88
CA ARG A 7 -5.58 -8.91 9.15
C ARG A 7 -4.73 -9.58 10.21
N GLU A 8 -3.71 -10.34 9.85
CA GLU A 8 -2.77 -10.96 10.79
C GLU A 8 -1.74 -9.95 11.31
N MET A 9 -1.41 -8.91 10.54
CA MET A 9 -0.44 -7.87 10.92
C MET A 9 -0.90 -7.00 12.09
N SER A 10 0.02 -6.57 12.95
CA SER A 10 -0.24 -5.56 13.98
C SER A 10 -0.51 -4.18 13.37
N ILE A 11 -1.05 -3.24 14.16
CA ILE A 11 -1.30 -1.86 13.68
C ILE A 11 0.03 -1.17 13.31
N GLU A 12 1.08 -1.44 14.08
CA GLU A 12 2.43 -0.89 13.85
C GLU A 12 3.05 -1.45 12.57
N GLU A 13 2.89 -2.76 12.32
CA GLU A 13 3.33 -3.41 11.09
C GLU A 13 2.59 -2.88 9.86
N ILE A 14 1.28 -2.63 9.99
CA ILE A 14 0.50 -1.98 8.92
C ILE A 14 1.03 -0.57 8.64
N ASP A 15 1.41 0.18 9.68
CA ASP A 15 1.96 1.53 9.50
C ASP A 15 3.36 1.54 8.88
N GLU A 16 4.21 0.57 9.22
CA GLU A 16 5.49 0.37 8.53
C GLU A 16 5.26 0.04 7.05
N LYS A 17 4.39 -0.93 6.77
CA LYS A 17 4.08 -1.34 5.40
C LYS A 17 3.49 -0.21 4.56
N LEU A 18 2.66 0.64 5.18
CA LEU A 18 2.12 1.82 4.53
C LEU A 18 3.20 2.84 4.14
N ARG A 19 4.27 2.99 4.94
CA ARG A 19 5.40 3.86 4.60
C ARG A 19 6.18 3.29 3.42
N GLU A 20 6.50 2.01 3.45
CA GLU A 20 7.20 1.31 2.36
C GLU A 20 6.45 1.45 1.03
N LEU A 21 5.16 1.10 0.99
CA LEU A 21 4.39 1.11 -0.25
C LEU A 21 4.17 2.53 -0.81
N ARG A 22 4.10 3.54 0.06
CA ARG A 22 4.03 4.94 -0.39
C ARG A 22 5.34 5.41 -1.01
N LEU A 23 6.48 5.00 -0.43
CA LEU A 23 7.80 5.30 -0.99
C LEU A 23 7.96 4.65 -2.36
N GLU A 24 7.57 3.38 -2.48
CA GLU A 24 7.60 2.64 -3.75
C GLU A 24 6.71 3.31 -4.80
N LEU A 25 5.48 3.69 -4.43
CA LEU A 25 4.57 4.41 -5.32
C LEU A 25 5.15 5.77 -5.77
N ALA A 26 5.86 6.47 -4.90
CA ALA A 26 6.52 7.74 -5.24
C ALA A 26 7.65 7.52 -6.26
N LYS A 27 8.47 6.48 -6.07
CA LYS A 27 9.53 6.10 -7.01
C LYS A 27 8.97 5.77 -8.39
N GLU A 28 7.94 4.92 -8.47
CA GLU A 28 7.30 4.54 -9.73
C GLU A 28 6.68 5.73 -10.46
N ARG A 29 6.08 6.66 -9.71
CA ARG A 29 5.58 7.92 -10.27
C ARG A 29 6.70 8.83 -10.78
N GLY A 30 7.85 8.84 -10.09
CA GLY A 30 9.04 9.56 -10.54
C GLY A 30 9.50 9.07 -11.90
N VAL A 31 9.66 7.74 -12.05
CA VAL A 31 10.04 7.09 -13.33
C VAL A 31 9.05 7.45 -14.45
N LEU A 32 7.75 7.36 -14.18
CA LEU A 32 6.72 7.73 -15.16
C LEU A 32 6.82 9.20 -15.59
N THR A 33 7.10 10.10 -14.64
CA THR A 33 7.21 11.54 -14.91
C THR A 33 8.45 11.86 -15.75
N MET A 34 9.52 11.09 -15.58
CA MET A 34 10.76 11.20 -16.38
C MET A 34 10.58 10.72 -17.84
N GLY A 35 9.38 10.26 -18.23
CA GLY A 35 9.09 9.80 -19.59
C GLY A 35 9.67 8.42 -19.91
N ALA A 36 10.21 7.72 -18.90
CA ALA A 36 10.61 6.34 -19.04
C ALA A 36 9.35 5.46 -19.15
N SER A 37 9.34 4.55 -20.12
CA SER A 37 8.28 3.56 -20.22
C SER A 37 8.33 2.66 -18.99
N LEU A 38 7.24 2.59 -18.25
CA LEU A 38 7.09 1.64 -17.16
C LEU A 38 7.12 0.23 -17.74
N GLU A 39 7.97 -0.65 -17.22
CA GLU A 39 7.99 -2.06 -17.61
C GLU A 39 6.63 -2.72 -17.37
N ASN A 40 5.91 -2.29 -16.32
CA ASN A 40 4.59 -2.81 -15.97
C ASN A 40 3.66 -1.70 -15.43
N PRO A 41 2.74 -1.17 -16.27
CA PRO A 41 1.76 -0.15 -15.84
C PRO A 41 0.85 -0.61 -14.68
N MET A 42 0.70 -1.92 -14.49
CA MET A 42 -0.09 -2.48 -13.40
C MET A 42 0.50 -2.24 -12.01
N VAL A 43 1.81 -1.96 -11.88
CA VAL A 43 2.48 -1.79 -10.58
C VAL A 43 1.85 -0.65 -9.81
N ILE A 44 1.71 0.54 -10.41
CA ILE A 44 1.07 1.71 -9.79
C ILE A 44 -0.37 1.39 -9.36
N ARG A 45 -1.13 0.67 -10.18
CA ARG A 45 -2.51 0.26 -9.86
C ARG A 45 -2.56 -0.69 -8.67
N ASN A 46 -1.64 -1.63 -8.59
CA ASN A 46 -1.56 -2.61 -7.51
C ASN A 46 -1.12 -1.95 -6.20
N LEU A 47 -0.10 -1.10 -6.22
CA LEU A 47 0.35 -0.33 -5.06
C LEU A 47 -0.76 0.53 -4.48
N ARG A 48 -1.52 1.25 -5.32
CA ARG A 48 -2.67 2.04 -4.87
C ARG A 48 -3.74 1.19 -4.18
N ARG A 49 -4.02 0.00 -4.73
CA ARG A 49 -5.01 -0.93 -4.16
C ARG A 49 -4.52 -1.53 -2.85
N ASP A 50 -3.24 -1.86 -2.75
CA ASP A 50 -2.65 -2.43 -1.53
C ASP A 50 -2.62 -1.39 -0.40
N ILE A 51 -2.24 -0.13 -0.68
CA ILE A 51 -2.36 0.98 0.28
C ILE A 51 -3.80 1.15 0.76
N ALA A 52 -4.78 1.11 -0.15
CA ALA A 52 -6.20 1.24 0.24
C ALA A 52 -6.66 0.10 1.15
N ARG A 53 -6.25 -1.14 0.87
CA ARG A 53 -6.58 -2.31 1.72
C ARG A 53 -5.99 -2.18 3.13
N LEU A 54 -4.71 -1.78 3.23
CA LEU A 54 -4.03 -1.55 4.51
C LEU A 54 -4.77 -0.49 5.35
N LEU A 55 -5.12 0.65 4.74
CA LEU A 55 -5.85 1.72 5.43
C LEU A 55 -7.23 1.28 5.92
N THR A 56 -7.97 0.53 5.09
CA THR A 56 -9.29 0.02 5.47
C THR A 56 -9.18 -0.91 6.67
N ILE A 57 -8.29 -1.91 6.62
CA ILE A 57 -8.16 -2.89 7.71
C ILE A 57 -7.61 -2.23 8.98
N LYS A 58 -6.66 -1.29 8.87
CA LYS A 58 -6.22 -0.48 10.01
C LYS A 58 -7.41 0.21 10.69
N LYS A 59 -8.29 0.84 9.90
CA LYS A 59 -9.48 1.53 10.42
C LYS A 59 -10.48 0.56 11.06
N GLU A 60 -10.69 -0.62 10.47
CA GLU A 60 -11.52 -1.68 11.05
C GLU A 60 -10.97 -2.09 12.43
N LYS A 61 -9.67 -2.42 12.52
CA LYS A 61 -9.01 -2.78 13.79
C LYS A 61 -9.09 -1.69 14.86
N LEU A 62 -8.94 -0.42 14.47
CA LEU A 62 -9.06 0.70 15.40
C LEU A 62 -10.50 0.90 15.90
N ARG A 63 -11.51 0.57 15.09
CA ARG A 63 -12.92 0.63 15.49
C ARG A 63 -13.31 -0.52 16.41
N GLU A 64 -12.78 -1.73 16.19
CA GLU A 64 -13.03 -2.90 17.06
C GLU A 64 -12.43 -2.75 18.46
N LYS A 65 -11.32 -2.02 18.58
CA LYS A 65 -10.69 -1.72 19.88
C LYS A 65 -11.43 -0.68 20.73
N ARG A 66 -12.47 -0.04 20.20
CA ARG A 66 -13.14 1.12 20.79
C ARG A 66 -14.53 0.76 21.32
#